data_AF-A0AAV9RHT4-F1
#
_entry.id   AF-A0AAV9RHT4-F1
#
_cell.length_a   1.000
_cell.length_b   1.000
_cell.length_c   1.000
_cell.angle_alpha   90.00
_cell.angle_beta   90.00
_cell.angle_gamma   90.00
#
_symmetry.space_group_name_H-M   'P 1'
#
loop_
_entity.id
_entity.type
_entity.pdbx_description
1 polymer ?
#
loop_
_entity_poly.entity_id
_entity_poly.type
_entity_poly.pdbx_seq_one_letter_code
_entity_poly.pdbx_strand_id
1 'polypeptide(L)'
;MTSVLDLYFQLCAIEVTCESASVMAATLANGGICPITGERILSPEAVRNTLSLMHSCGMYDFSGQFAFHVGLPAKSGVAGGILLVVPNVMGIMCWSPPLDKLGNSVRGIQFCTDLVELFNFHNYDNLRHFAKKHDPRREGGDQRVKSVINLLFAAYTGDVSALRRFALSSMDMEQRDYDSRTALHVAAAEGHLEVVRFLLEACKVNPVPEDRWGNTPLDEAVQFGHHDVVSVLQQYQEKYTPPDGSDDKMSNEKNLDSLL
;
A
#
# COMPACT_ATOMS: atom_id res chain seq x y z
N MET A 1 29.46 26.66 35.14
CA MET A 1 29.46 26.53 33.66
C MET A 1 30.20 25.26 33.25
N THR A 2 31.40 24.99 33.79
CA THR A 2 32.15 23.74 33.57
C THR A 2 31.35 22.47 33.93
N SER A 3 30.68 22.45 35.08
CA SER A 3 29.86 21.30 35.50
C SER A 3 28.71 20.93 34.55
N VAL A 4 28.13 21.89 33.83
CA VAL A 4 27.07 21.64 32.85
C VAL A 4 27.63 21.03 31.57
N LEU A 5 28.85 21.45 31.19
CA LEU A 5 29.55 20.88 30.05
C LEU A 5 29.98 19.43 30.33
N ASP A 6 30.45 19.15 31.55
CA ASP A 6 30.76 17.78 31.98
C ASP A 6 29.52 16.88 31.93
N LEU A 7 28.38 17.38 32.41
CA LEU A 7 27.10 16.66 32.29
C LEU A 7 26.71 16.42 30.83
N TYR A 8 26.88 17.41 29.95
CA TYR A 8 26.62 17.24 28.51
C TYR A 8 27.48 16.11 27.91
N PHE A 9 28.77 16.07 28.22
CA PHE A 9 29.64 14.99 27.75
C PHE A 9 29.23 13.63 28.28
N GLN A 10 28.82 13.54 29.55
CA GLN A 10 28.30 12.30 30.13
C GLN A 10 27.05 11.82 29.39
N LEU A 11 26.11 12.72 29.07
CA LEU A 11 24.89 12.37 28.33
C LEU A 11 25.18 11.92 26.90
N CYS A 12 26.16 12.53 26.22
CA CYS A 12 26.56 12.14 24.86
C CYS A 12 27.36 10.83 24.80
N ALA A 13 27.89 10.35 25.93
CA ALA A 13 28.66 9.11 26.03
C ALA A 13 27.82 7.91 26.53
N ILE A 14 26.48 8.06 26.59
CA ILE A 14 25.58 6.96 26.94
C ILE A 14 25.60 5.90 25.84
N GLU A 15 25.73 4.64 26.24
CA GLU A 15 25.69 3.49 25.35
C GLU A 15 24.31 2.85 25.33
N VAL A 16 23.86 2.47 24.13
CA VAL A 16 22.59 1.77 23.90
C VAL A 16 22.76 0.77 22.77
N THR A 17 21.93 -0.27 22.75
CA THR A 17 21.80 -1.21 21.63
C THR A 17 20.65 -0.80 20.71
N CYS A 18 20.63 -1.29 19.47
CA CYS A 18 19.52 -1.04 18.54
C CYS A 18 18.16 -1.45 19.11
N GLU A 19 18.11 -2.56 19.86
CA GLU A 19 16.89 -3.04 20.51
C GLU A 19 16.40 -2.09 21.61
N SER A 20 17.30 -1.65 22.50
CA SER A 20 16.91 -0.71 23.55
C SER A 20 16.47 0.64 22.98
N ALA A 21 17.15 1.13 21.94
CA ALA A 21 16.83 2.41 21.32
C ALA A 21 15.55 2.34 20.46
N SER A 22 15.21 1.19 19.85
CA SER A 22 13.93 1.05 19.15
C SER A 22 12.73 1.14 20.10
N VAL A 23 12.86 0.63 21.33
CA VAL A 23 11.85 0.81 22.39
C VAL A 23 11.72 2.29 22.80
N MET A 24 12.84 3.02 22.89
CA MET A 24 12.81 4.47 23.16
C MET A 24 12.10 5.24 22.04
N ALA A 25 12.42 4.95 20.78
CA ALA A 25 11.73 5.52 19.62
C ALA A 25 10.23 5.18 19.62
N ALA A 26 9.88 3.94 19.95
CA ALA A 26 8.49 3.49 19.99
C ALA A 26 7.72 4.11 21.15
N THR A 27 8.39 4.45 22.25
CA THR A 27 7.81 5.23 23.36
C THR A 27 7.40 6.63 22.89
N LEU A 28 8.20 7.26 22.03
CA LEU A 28 7.82 8.53 21.39
C LEU A 28 6.67 8.34 20.38
N ALA A 29 6.71 7.26 19.58
CA ALA A 29 5.64 6.93 18.65
C ALA A 29 4.28 6.73 19.36
N ASN A 30 4.31 6.21 20.59
CA ASN A 30 3.15 5.90 21.42
C ASN A 30 2.82 7.03 22.42
N GLY A 31 3.13 8.29 22.07
CA GLY A 31 2.69 9.45 22.84
C GLY A 31 3.30 9.57 24.25
N GLY A 32 4.45 8.93 24.50
CA GLY A 32 5.15 8.97 25.79
C GLY A 32 4.83 7.80 26.71
N ILE A 33 4.06 6.81 26.23
CA ILE A 33 3.77 5.57 26.94
C ILE A 33 4.69 4.47 26.42
N CYS A 34 5.42 3.82 27.30
CA CYS A 34 6.32 2.73 26.93
C CYS A 34 5.52 1.56 26.34
N PRO A 35 5.86 1.07 25.13
CA PRO A 35 5.08 0.02 24.47
C PRO A 35 5.18 -1.34 25.16
N ILE A 36 6.26 -1.61 25.89
CA ILE A 36 6.50 -2.90 26.55
C ILE A 36 6.10 -2.92 28.03
N THR A 37 6.04 -1.76 28.70
CA THR A 37 5.62 -1.68 30.11
C THR A 37 4.24 -1.08 30.31
N GLY A 38 3.73 -0.30 29.35
CA GLY A 38 2.46 0.43 29.48
C GLY A 38 2.53 1.66 30.39
N GLU A 39 3.70 2.00 30.92
CA GLU A 39 3.88 3.14 31.80
C GLU A 39 4.02 4.44 31.02
N ARG A 40 3.42 5.52 31.56
CA ARG A 40 3.63 6.87 31.04
C ARG A 40 4.98 7.41 31.52
N ILE A 41 5.93 7.51 30.60
CA ILE A 41 7.29 8.02 30.85
C ILE A 41 7.36 9.53 30.59
N LEU A 42 6.71 10.01 29.52
CA LEU A 42 6.77 11.41 29.08
C LEU A 42 5.38 12.03 28.95
N SER A 43 5.30 13.36 29.07
CA SER A 43 4.07 14.08 28.73
C SER A 43 3.86 14.07 27.21
N PRO A 44 2.62 13.89 26.71
CA PRO A 44 2.33 13.94 25.28
C PRO A 44 2.72 15.27 24.62
N GLU A 45 2.69 16.36 25.38
CA GLU A 45 3.15 17.67 24.93
C GLU A 45 4.65 17.67 24.63
N ALA A 46 5.47 17.16 25.55
CA ALA A 46 6.91 17.04 25.33
C ALA A 46 7.19 16.16 24.11
N VAL A 47 6.49 15.03 23.98
CA VAL A 47 6.64 14.11 22.85
C VAL A 47 6.32 14.78 21.52
N ARG A 48 5.17 15.48 21.42
CA ARG A 48 4.80 16.22 20.21
C ARG A 48 5.86 17.25 19.84
N ASN A 49 6.29 18.05 20.82
CA ASN A 49 7.29 19.10 20.58
C ASN A 49 8.62 18.51 20.10
N THR A 50 9.08 17.42 20.73
CA THR A 50 10.29 16.70 20.33
C THR A 50 10.17 16.14 18.91
N LEU A 51 9.06 15.49 18.56
CA LEU A 51 8.85 14.93 17.21
C LEU A 51 8.81 16.01 16.13
N SER A 52 8.19 17.16 16.41
CA SER A 52 8.21 18.31 15.49
C SER A 52 9.63 18.83 15.26
N LEU A 53 10.44 18.94 16.32
CA LEU A 53 11.84 19.37 16.21
C LEU A 53 12.73 18.32 15.54
N MET A 54 12.49 17.03 15.78
CA MET A 54 13.18 15.95 15.07
C MET A 54 12.90 16.00 13.57
N HIS A 55 11.67 16.35 13.17
CA HIS A 55 11.33 16.48 11.76
C HIS A 55 12.10 17.64 11.08
N SER A 56 12.18 18.81 11.69
CA SER A 56 12.82 19.98 11.06
C SER A 56 14.34 20.10 11.30
N CYS A 57 14.85 19.53 12.40
CA CYS A 57 16.23 19.78 12.88
C CYS A 57 16.99 18.48 13.26
N GLY A 58 16.49 17.31 12.86
CA GLY A 58 16.97 16.02 13.35
C GLY A 58 18.27 15.47 12.73
N MET A 59 18.55 15.80 11.47
CA MET A 59 19.53 15.10 10.62
C MET A 59 20.66 16.04 10.13
N TYR A 60 21.16 16.92 11.00
CA TYR A 60 22.14 17.96 10.65
C TYR A 60 21.65 18.83 9.47
N ASP A 61 22.52 19.26 8.58
CA ASP A 61 22.17 20.06 7.40
C ASP A 61 21.27 19.29 6.42
N PHE A 62 21.21 17.96 6.53
CA PHE A 62 20.31 17.11 5.74
C PHE A 62 18.85 17.14 6.23
N SER A 63 18.55 17.79 7.37
CA SER A 63 17.20 17.79 7.97
C SER A 63 16.10 18.23 7.02
N GLY A 64 16.33 19.29 6.23
CA GLY A 64 15.33 19.79 5.26
C GLY A 64 15.05 18.79 4.13
N GLN A 65 16.10 18.17 3.58
CA GLN A 65 15.96 17.16 2.52
C GLN A 65 15.34 15.87 3.05
N PHE A 66 15.72 15.45 4.27
CA PHE A 66 15.14 14.28 4.93
C PHE A 66 13.65 14.49 5.22
N ALA A 67 13.27 15.65 5.75
CA ALA A 67 11.88 16.01 5.99
C ALA A 67 11.04 16.06 4.70
N PHE A 68 11.65 16.42 3.57
CA PHE A 68 10.97 16.49 2.28
C PHE A 68 10.84 15.14 1.57
N HIS A 69 11.89 14.31 1.58
CA HIS A 69 11.91 13.04 0.85
C HIS A 69 11.40 11.86 1.69
N VAL A 70 11.79 11.80 2.96
CA VAL A 70 11.41 10.71 3.88
C VAL A 70 10.20 11.12 4.73
N GLY A 71 10.16 12.37 5.18
CA GLY A 71 9.01 12.89 5.92
C GLY A 71 8.83 12.34 7.33
N LEU A 72 9.77 11.55 7.85
CA LEU A 72 9.67 10.96 9.19
C LEU A 72 10.49 11.77 10.21
N PRO A 73 10.04 11.90 11.48
CA PRO A 73 10.88 12.40 12.55
C PRO A 73 12.07 11.47 12.81
N ALA A 74 13.28 11.99 12.72
CA ALA A 74 14.50 11.22 12.98
C ALA A 74 15.54 12.03 13.74
N LYS A 75 16.52 11.37 14.35
CA LYS A 75 17.72 11.99 14.89
C LYS A 75 18.95 11.15 14.57
N SER A 76 19.92 11.78 13.92
CA SER A 76 21.23 11.19 13.63
C SER A 76 22.22 11.40 14.78
N GLY A 77 23.11 10.44 14.98
CA GLY A 77 24.26 10.53 15.89
C GLY A 77 25.56 10.08 15.21
N VAL A 78 26.67 10.74 15.56
CA VAL A 78 28.01 10.48 14.99
C VAL A 78 28.54 9.07 15.22
N ALA A 79 27.96 8.31 16.14
CA ALA A 79 28.24 6.88 16.31
C ALA A 79 27.68 6.01 15.17
N GLY A 80 26.98 6.61 14.21
CA GLY A 80 26.33 5.93 13.07
C GLY A 80 24.91 5.46 13.37
N GLY A 81 24.32 5.89 14.47
CA GLY A 81 22.94 5.58 14.85
C GLY A 81 21.95 6.60 14.28
N ILE A 82 20.79 6.12 13.81
CA ILE A 82 19.64 6.96 13.45
C ILE A 82 18.42 6.46 14.22
N LEU A 83 17.95 7.30 15.15
CA LEU A 83 16.69 7.11 15.84
C LEU A 83 15.55 7.57 14.92
N LEU A 84 14.67 6.67 14.50
CA LEU A 84 13.58 6.94 13.57
C LEU A 84 12.23 6.67 14.25
N VAL A 85 11.28 7.58 14.10
CA VAL A 85 9.94 7.45 14.69
C VAL A 85 8.89 7.50 13.58
N VAL A 86 7.99 6.51 13.56
CA VAL A 86 6.76 6.55 12.77
C VAL A 86 5.60 6.76 13.75
N PRO A 87 5.10 8.00 13.91
CA PRO A 87 4.11 8.33 14.94
C PRO A 87 2.86 7.43 14.86
N ASN A 88 2.41 6.95 16.02
CA ASN A 88 1.27 6.02 16.16
C ASN A 88 1.44 4.66 15.46
N VAL A 89 2.65 4.29 15.02
CA VAL A 89 2.91 3.00 14.36
C VAL A 89 4.05 2.26 15.06
N MET A 90 5.28 2.80 15.00
CA MET A 90 6.47 2.11 15.50
C MET A 90 7.66 3.05 15.72
N GLY A 91 8.66 2.57 16.45
CA GLY A 91 9.98 3.19 16.54
C GLY A 91 11.06 2.24 16.03
N ILE A 92 12.05 2.80 15.33
CA ILE A 92 13.13 2.05 14.70
C ILE A 92 14.47 2.69 15.09
N MET A 93 15.49 1.85 15.28
CA MET A 93 16.89 2.30 15.36
C MET A 93 17.68 1.61 14.25
N CYS A 94 18.32 2.40 13.40
CA CYS A 94 19.28 1.92 12.41
C CYS A 94 20.69 2.25 12.90
N TRP A 95 21.63 1.31 12.81
CA TRP A 95 23.02 1.56 13.18
C TRP A 95 23.98 1.07 12.12
N SER A 96 24.82 1.98 11.63
CA SER A 96 25.91 1.72 10.71
C SER A 96 26.97 2.81 10.90
N PRO A 97 28.13 2.49 11.52
CA PRO A 97 29.19 3.45 11.83
C PRO A 97 29.70 4.31 10.66
N PRO A 98 29.79 3.81 9.41
CA PRO A 98 30.20 4.66 8.28
C PRO A 98 29.23 5.83 8.04
N LEU A 99 29.78 7.04 8.10
CA LEU A 99 29.05 8.29 7.91
C LEU A 99 29.25 8.87 6.50
N ASP A 100 28.27 9.63 6.04
CA ASP A 100 28.35 10.48 4.87
C ASP A 100 29.11 11.80 5.18
N LYS A 101 29.22 12.68 4.18
CA LYS A 101 29.89 13.98 4.32
C LYS A 101 29.15 14.95 5.27
N LEU A 102 27.88 14.68 5.57
CA LEU A 102 27.02 15.51 6.41
C LEU A 102 26.92 14.97 7.85
N GLY A 103 27.63 13.88 8.16
CA GLY A 103 27.68 13.27 9.49
C GLY A 103 26.55 12.28 9.78
N ASN A 104 25.79 11.86 8.77
CA ASN A 104 24.71 10.88 8.91
C ASN A 104 25.14 9.48 8.48
N SER A 105 24.51 8.44 9.04
CA SER A 105 24.81 7.06 8.66
C SER A 105 24.41 6.75 7.21
N VAL A 106 25.35 6.25 6.40
CA VAL A 106 25.12 5.97 4.97
C VAL A 106 24.01 4.95 4.77
N ARG A 107 24.11 3.78 5.43
CA ARG A 107 23.11 2.71 5.32
C ARG A 107 21.81 3.08 6.02
N GLY A 108 21.89 3.85 7.10
CA GLY A 108 20.70 4.31 7.83
C GLY A 108 19.82 5.21 6.97
N ILE A 109 20.40 6.17 6.25
CA ILE A 109 19.65 7.02 5.32
C ILE A 109 19.07 6.18 4.17
N GLN A 110 19.87 5.31 3.56
CA GLN A 110 19.39 4.47 2.45
C GLN A 110 18.16 3.65 2.88
N PHE A 111 18.23 3.00 4.04
CA PHE A 111 17.10 2.26 4.59
C PHE A 111 15.87 3.14 4.81
N CYS A 112 16.04 4.36 5.33
CA CYS A 112 14.92 5.28 5.57
C CYS A 112 14.22 5.68 4.26
N THR A 113 14.98 5.89 3.18
CA THR A 113 14.44 6.21 1.86
C THR A 113 13.70 5.00 1.27
N ASP A 114 14.34 3.82 1.25
CA ASP A 114 13.73 2.60 0.71
C ASP A 114 12.43 2.24 1.47
N LEU A 115 12.39 2.50 2.78
CA LEU A 115 11.21 2.27 3.63
C LEU A 115 10.00 3.07 3.15
N VAL A 116 10.15 4.36 2.84
CA VAL A 116 9.02 5.22 2.42
C VAL A 116 8.67 5.08 0.95
N GLU A 117 9.58 4.55 0.13
CA GLU A 117 9.29 4.16 -1.25
C GLU A 117 8.39 2.92 -1.27
N LEU A 118 8.64 1.95 -0.39
CA LEU A 118 7.86 0.72 -0.30
C LEU A 118 6.55 0.89 0.50
N PHE A 119 6.56 1.68 1.58
CA PHE A 119 5.43 1.83 2.50
C PHE A 119 4.87 3.25 2.54
N ASN A 120 3.57 3.39 2.82
CA ASN A 120 2.89 4.68 2.95
C ASN A 120 3.12 5.35 4.33
N PHE A 121 4.37 5.40 4.77
CA PHE A 121 4.76 5.96 6.08
C PHE A 121 5.21 7.42 6.03
N HIS A 122 5.40 8.00 4.85
CA HIS A 122 5.72 9.43 4.75
C HIS A 122 4.63 10.24 5.48
N ASN A 123 5.00 11.20 6.33
CA ASN A 123 4.04 11.88 7.21
C ASN A 123 2.94 12.65 6.45
N TYR A 124 3.21 12.98 5.19
CA TYR A 124 2.26 13.61 4.26
C TYR A 124 1.72 12.65 3.17
N ASP A 125 1.87 11.33 3.34
CA ASP A 125 1.27 10.34 2.43
C ASP A 125 -0.24 10.16 2.69
N ASN A 126 -0.94 9.60 1.71
CA ASN A 126 -2.38 9.36 1.81
C ASN A 126 -2.67 7.97 2.40
N LEU A 127 -3.62 7.89 3.33
CA LEU A 127 -4.02 6.62 3.95
C LEU A 127 -5.08 5.83 3.16
N ARG A 128 -5.74 6.45 2.18
CA ARG A 128 -6.83 5.87 1.38
C ARG A 128 -6.43 5.60 -0.06
N HIS A 129 -5.82 6.60 -0.70
CA HIS A 129 -5.40 6.58 -2.09
C HIS A 129 -3.89 6.76 -2.13
N PHE A 130 -3.16 5.72 -1.74
CA PHE A 130 -1.72 5.65 -1.95
C PHE A 130 -1.45 4.87 -3.24
N ALA A 131 -0.27 5.11 -3.83
CA ALA A 131 0.18 4.41 -5.02
C ALA A 131 0.39 2.90 -4.74
N LYS A 132 1.22 2.22 -5.53
CA LYS A 132 1.61 0.81 -5.34
C LYS A 132 2.38 0.49 -4.03
N LYS A 133 2.29 1.37 -3.03
CA LYS A 133 2.90 1.22 -1.70
C LYS A 133 2.09 0.26 -0.84
N HIS A 134 2.73 -0.27 0.19
CA HIS A 134 2.08 -1.14 1.17
C HIS A 134 1.69 -0.37 2.43
N ASP A 135 0.53 -0.72 2.99
CA ASP A 135 0.07 -0.24 4.29
C ASP A 135 -0.13 -1.44 5.23
N PRO A 136 0.82 -1.71 6.15
CA PRO A 136 0.73 -2.85 7.05
C PRO A 136 -0.28 -2.64 8.18
N ARG A 137 -0.88 -1.44 8.32
CA ARG A 137 -1.97 -1.22 9.29
C ARG A 137 -3.27 -1.90 8.86
N ARG A 138 -3.37 -2.31 7.59
CA ARG A 138 -4.51 -3.05 7.05
C ARG A 138 -4.11 -4.50 6.83
N GLU A 139 -4.99 -5.43 7.16
CA GLU A 139 -4.77 -6.85 6.85
C GLU A 139 -4.74 -7.04 5.33
N GLY A 140 -3.62 -7.54 4.81
CA GLY A 140 -3.33 -7.51 3.36
C GLY A 140 -4.35 -8.27 2.50
N GLY A 141 -4.89 -9.40 2.99
CA GLY A 141 -5.92 -10.17 2.28
C GLY A 141 -7.27 -9.47 2.28
N ASP A 142 -7.65 -8.86 3.40
CA ASP A 142 -8.96 -8.25 3.62
C ASP A 142 -9.15 -6.98 2.76
N GLN A 143 -8.10 -6.16 2.56
CA GLN A 143 -8.21 -4.94 1.76
C GLN A 143 -8.54 -5.23 0.28
N ARG A 144 -7.92 -6.26 -0.31
CA ARG A 144 -8.22 -6.65 -1.69
C ARG A 144 -9.66 -7.12 -1.80
N VAL A 145 -10.06 -8.06 -0.93
CA VAL A 145 -11.43 -8.61 -0.91
C VAL A 145 -12.47 -7.51 -0.69
N LYS A 146 -12.27 -6.59 0.27
CA LYS A 146 -13.17 -5.45 0.49
C LYS A 146 -13.30 -4.55 -0.73
N SER A 147 -12.19 -4.29 -1.42
CA SER A 147 -12.21 -3.43 -2.62
C SER A 147 -12.98 -4.08 -3.76
N VAL A 148 -12.78 -5.40 -3.97
CA VAL A 148 -13.53 -6.20 -4.95
C VAL A 148 -15.02 -6.22 -4.62
N ILE A 149 -15.38 -6.51 -3.37
CA ILE A 149 -16.80 -6.55 -2.96
C ILE A 149 -17.46 -5.19 -3.18
N ASN A 150 -16.79 -4.09 -2.85
CA ASN A 150 -17.32 -2.75 -3.06
C ASN A 150 -17.53 -2.42 -4.54
N LEU A 151 -16.62 -2.88 -5.41
CA LEU A 151 -16.74 -2.73 -6.86
C LEU A 151 -17.96 -3.49 -7.39
N LEU A 152 -18.12 -4.76 -6.99
CA LEU A 152 -19.23 -5.61 -7.44
C LEU A 152 -20.58 -5.15 -6.89
N PHE A 153 -20.62 -4.67 -5.65
CA PHE A 153 -21.84 -4.12 -5.07
C PHE A 153 -22.32 -2.87 -5.82
N ALA A 154 -21.40 -2.02 -6.28
CA ALA A 154 -21.75 -0.87 -7.12
C ALA A 154 -22.33 -1.30 -8.48
N ALA A 155 -21.83 -2.40 -9.05
CA ALA A 155 -22.38 -2.99 -10.27
C ALA A 155 -23.79 -3.57 -10.04
N TYR A 156 -24.02 -4.22 -8.90
CA TYR A 156 -25.33 -4.75 -8.50
C TYR A 156 -26.40 -3.66 -8.34
N THR A 157 -26.07 -2.55 -7.68
CA THR A 157 -27.02 -1.44 -7.48
C THR A 157 -27.22 -0.56 -8.73
N GLY A 158 -26.39 -0.73 -9.76
CA GLY A 158 -26.39 0.14 -10.94
C GLY A 158 -25.73 1.51 -10.73
N ASP A 159 -24.88 1.69 -9.71
CA ASP A 159 -24.26 2.99 -9.41
C ASP A 159 -23.04 3.26 -10.30
N VAL A 160 -23.32 3.83 -11.48
CA VAL A 160 -22.29 4.27 -12.43
C VAL A 160 -21.37 5.33 -11.84
N SER A 161 -21.84 6.15 -10.88
CA SER A 161 -21.02 7.20 -10.25
C SER A 161 -19.95 6.60 -9.34
N ALA A 162 -20.27 5.53 -8.60
CA ALA A 162 -19.29 4.75 -7.85
C ALA A 162 -18.27 4.08 -8.78
N LEU A 163 -18.73 3.45 -9.87
CA LEU A 163 -17.84 2.79 -10.83
C LEU A 163 -16.89 3.77 -11.53
N ARG A 164 -17.37 4.97 -11.89
CA ARG A 164 -16.52 6.06 -12.41
C ARG A 164 -15.46 6.47 -11.40
N ARG A 165 -15.80 6.59 -10.11
CA ARG A 165 -14.84 6.90 -9.04
C ARG A 165 -13.80 5.79 -8.88
N PHE A 166 -14.20 4.51 -8.94
CA PHE A 166 -13.26 3.39 -8.88
C PHE A 166 -12.31 3.35 -10.07
N ALA A 167 -12.84 3.51 -11.30
CA ALA A 167 -12.02 3.59 -12.50
C ALA A 167 -11.03 4.77 -12.47
N LEU A 168 -11.47 5.95 -12.01
CA LEU A 168 -10.59 7.11 -11.81
C LEU A 168 -9.50 6.87 -10.76
N SER A 169 -9.77 6.04 -9.75
CA SER A 169 -8.77 5.66 -8.73
C SER A 169 -7.74 4.64 -9.23
N SER A 170 -7.72 4.32 -10.53
CA SER A 170 -6.88 3.27 -11.13
C SER A 170 -7.11 1.89 -10.51
N MET A 171 -8.33 1.62 -10.06
CA MET A 171 -8.72 0.29 -9.60
C MET A 171 -8.82 -0.64 -10.82
N ASP A 172 -8.29 -1.85 -10.68
CA ASP A 172 -8.46 -2.89 -11.68
C ASP A 172 -9.92 -3.37 -11.68
N MET A 173 -10.60 -3.15 -12.80
CA MET A 173 -12.03 -3.45 -12.97
C MET A 173 -12.27 -4.92 -13.35
N GLU A 174 -11.21 -5.68 -13.64
CA GLU A 174 -11.27 -7.11 -13.96
C GLU A 174 -11.11 -8.01 -12.72
N GLN A 175 -11.07 -7.42 -11.53
CA GLN A 175 -10.99 -8.18 -10.28
C GLN A 175 -12.22 -9.07 -10.10
N ARG A 176 -11.99 -10.25 -9.53
CA ARG A 176 -12.99 -11.32 -9.38
C ARG A 176 -13.30 -11.60 -7.92
N ASP A 177 -14.56 -11.93 -7.63
CA ASP A 177 -14.98 -12.44 -6.32
C ASP A 177 -14.56 -13.90 -6.09
N TYR A 178 -15.03 -14.46 -4.98
CA TYR A 178 -14.82 -15.86 -4.63
C TYR A 178 -15.41 -16.81 -5.67
N ASP A 179 -16.48 -16.43 -6.38
CA ASP A 179 -17.13 -17.20 -7.45
C ASP A 179 -16.52 -16.93 -8.84
N SER A 180 -15.34 -16.28 -8.88
CA SER A 180 -14.66 -15.88 -10.11
C SER A 180 -15.46 -14.90 -10.98
N ARG A 181 -16.49 -14.24 -10.44
CA ARG A 181 -17.30 -13.27 -11.18
C ARG A 181 -16.68 -11.88 -11.16
N THR A 182 -16.71 -11.24 -12.31
CA THR A 182 -16.29 -9.84 -12.52
C THR A 182 -17.48 -8.89 -12.36
N ALA A 183 -17.22 -7.58 -12.34
CA ALA A 183 -18.29 -6.57 -12.35
C ALA A 183 -19.22 -6.70 -13.56
N LEU A 184 -18.72 -7.25 -14.68
CA LEU A 184 -19.50 -7.46 -15.89
C LEU A 184 -20.55 -8.57 -15.73
N HIS A 185 -20.20 -9.67 -15.05
CA HIS A 185 -21.16 -10.74 -14.71
C HIS A 185 -22.32 -10.18 -13.88
N VAL A 186 -21.98 -9.53 -12.75
CA VAL A 186 -23.00 -8.96 -11.85
C VAL A 186 -23.88 -7.92 -12.55
N ALA A 187 -23.30 -7.06 -13.39
CA ALA A 187 -24.06 -6.07 -14.14
C ALA A 187 -24.96 -6.70 -15.23
N ALA A 188 -24.51 -7.79 -15.85
CA ALA A 188 -25.25 -8.51 -16.88
C ALA A 188 -26.42 -9.31 -16.29
N ALA A 189 -26.22 -9.92 -15.12
CA ALA A 189 -27.26 -10.63 -14.38
C ALA A 189 -28.39 -9.70 -13.91
N GLU A 190 -28.06 -8.48 -13.46
CA GLU A 190 -29.07 -7.50 -13.03
C GLU A 190 -29.69 -6.68 -14.18
N GLY A 191 -29.09 -6.71 -15.37
CA GLY A 191 -29.60 -6.01 -16.55
C GLY A 191 -29.25 -4.51 -16.64
N HIS A 192 -28.23 -4.04 -15.92
CA HIS A 192 -27.85 -2.62 -15.89
C HIS A 192 -27.06 -2.19 -17.15
N LEU A 193 -27.77 -1.81 -18.21
CA LEU A 193 -27.19 -1.43 -19.50
C LEU A 193 -26.14 -0.31 -19.42
N GLU A 194 -26.37 0.70 -18.58
CA GLU A 194 -25.42 1.81 -18.39
C GLU A 194 -24.09 1.36 -17.75
N VAL A 195 -24.16 0.41 -16.82
CA VAL A 195 -22.96 -0.18 -16.19
C VAL A 195 -22.20 -1.03 -17.19
N VAL A 196 -22.90 -1.87 -17.96
CA VAL A 196 -22.30 -2.72 -19.00
C VAL A 196 -21.59 -1.87 -20.05
N ARG A 197 -22.24 -0.80 -20.55
CA ARG A 197 -21.62 0.15 -21.48
C ARG A 197 -20.39 0.80 -20.88
N PHE A 198 -20.46 1.26 -19.63
CA PHE A 198 -19.31 1.86 -18.95
C PHE A 198 -18.11 0.89 -18.84
N LEU A 199 -18.35 -0.37 -18.46
CA LEU A 199 -17.30 -1.37 -18.32
C LEU A 199 -16.65 -1.76 -19.67
N LEU A 200 -17.45 -1.89 -20.73
CA LEU A 200 -16.96 -2.27 -22.05
C LEU A 200 -16.31 -1.10 -22.80
N GLU A 201 -16.94 0.07 -22.83
CA GLU A 201 -16.45 1.24 -23.58
C GLU A 201 -15.32 1.97 -22.87
N ALA A 202 -15.49 2.26 -21.58
CA ALA A 202 -14.55 3.11 -20.84
C ALA A 202 -13.43 2.30 -20.19
N CYS A 203 -13.74 1.12 -19.63
CA CYS A 203 -12.76 0.29 -18.93
C CYS A 203 -12.12 -0.79 -19.80
N LYS A 204 -12.67 -1.10 -20.99
CA LYS A 204 -12.17 -2.13 -21.92
C LYS A 204 -11.98 -3.49 -21.25
N VAL A 205 -12.92 -3.87 -20.38
CA VAL A 205 -12.94 -5.17 -19.71
C VAL A 205 -13.15 -6.29 -20.75
N ASN A 206 -12.57 -7.47 -20.51
CA ASN A 206 -12.84 -8.65 -21.32
C ASN A 206 -14.36 -8.94 -21.38
N PRO A 207 -14.97 -9.09 -22.57
CA PRO A 207 -16.39 -9.40 -22.74
C PRO A 207 -16.73 -10.89 -22.57
N VAL A 208 -15.73 -11.78 -22.56
CA VAL A 208 -15.88 -13.24 -22.39
C VAL A 208 -15.08 -13.79 -21.19
N PRO A 209 -15.24 -13.23 -19.97
CA PRO A 209 -14.72 -13.86 -18.77
C PRO A 209 -15.61 -15.07 -18.41
N GLU A 210 -15.01 -16.14 -17.89
CA GLU A 210 -15.74 -17.27 -17.33
C GLU A 210 -15.80 -17.18 -15.81
N ASP A 211 -16.97 -17.45 -15.24
CA ASP A 211 -17.20 -17.64 -13.82
C ASP A 211 -16.79 -19.04 -13.33
N ARG A 212 -17.04 -19.37 -12.05
CA ARG A 212 -16.77 -20.71 -11.49
C ARG A 212 -17.59 -21.83 -12.16
N TRP A 213 -18.75 -21.51 -12.73
CA TRP A 213 -19.66 -22.46 -13.35
C TRP A 213 -19.44 -22.60 -14.87
N GLY A 214 -18.48 -21.85 -15.44
CA GLY A 214 -18.21 -21.82 -16.87
C GLY A 214 -19.21 -20.99 -17.67
N ASN A 215 -20.03 -20.16 -17.01
CA ASN A 215 -20.93 -19.25 -17.69
C ASN A 215 -20.19 -17.95 -18.04
N THR A 216 -20.54 -17.39 -19.17
CA THR A 216 -20.11 -16.04 -19.57
C THR A 216 -21.15 -14.99 -19.15
N PRO A 217 -20.82 -13.69 -19.12
CA PRO A 217 -21.78 -12.63 -18.87
C PRO A 217 -22.95 -12.63 -19.86
N LEU A 218 -22.72 -13.13 -21.09
CA LEU A 218 -23.77 -13.29 -22.08
C LEU A 218 -24.76 -14.37 -21.65
N ASP A 219 -24.27 -15.51 -21.16
CA ASP A 219 -25.12 -16.61 -20.70
C ASP A 219 -25.95 -16.19 -19.49
N GLU A 220 -25.35 -15.44 -18.54
CA GLU A 220 -26.09 -14.86 -17.42
C GLU A 220 -27.19 -13.90 -17.91
N ALA A 221 -26.87 -12.99 -18.84
CA ALA A 221 -27.88 -12.06 -19.39
C ALA A 221 -29.02 -12.80 -20.12
N VAL A 222 -28.74 -13.91 -20.79
CA VAL A 222 -29.75 -14.77 -21.44
C VAL A 222 -30.58 -15.51 -20.41
N GLN A 223 -29.96 -16.04 -19.35
CA GLN A 223 -30.64 -16.77 -18.28
C GLN A 223 -31.65 -15.89 -17.53
N PHE A 224 -31.31 -14.64 -17.26
CA PHE A 224 -32.21 -13.67 -16.61
C PHE A 224 -33.15 -12.93 -17.59
N GLY A 225 -32.95 -13.09 -18.91
CA GLY A 225 -33.85 -12.57 -19.95
C GLY A 225 -33.65 -11.08 -20.29
N HIS A 226 -32.45 -10.54 -20.11
CA HIS A 226 -32.14 -9.13 -20.37
C HIS A 226 -31.69 -8.88 -21.82
N HIS A 227 -32.66 -8.82 -22.75
CA HIS A 227 -32.43 -8.66 -24.19
C HIS A 227 -31.56 -7.44 -24.58
N ASP A 228 -31.71 -6.32 -23.87
CA ASP A 228 -30.96 -5.09 -24.16
C ASP A 228 -29.46 -5.28 -23.90
N VAL A 229 -29.11 -5.93 -22.80
CA VAL A 229 -27.71 -6.25 -22.44
C VAL A 229 -27.12 -7.30 -23.37
N VAL A 230 -27.89 -8.32 -23.74
CA VAL A 230 -27.49 -9.35 -24.70
C VAL A 230 -27.06 -8.73 -26.03
N SER A 231 -27.84 -7.77 -26.54
CA SER A 231 -27.53 -7.10 -27.81
C SER A 231 -26.21 -6.34 -27.77
N VAL A 232 -25.90 -5.69 -26.64
CA VAL A 232 -24.64 -4.95 -26.44
C VAL A 232 -23.49 -5.95 -26.33
N LEU A 233 -23.62 -6.98 -25.50
CA LEU A 233 -22.56 -7.98 -25.30
C LEU A 233 -22.20 -8.70 -26.61
N GLN A 234 -23.19 -9.11 -27.42
CA GLN A 234 -22.94 -9.74 -28.72
C GLN A 234 -22.15 -8.84 -29.67
N GLN A 235 -22.50 -7.56 -29.75
CA GLN A 235 -21.76 -6.59 -30.58
C GLN A 235 -20.29 -6.43 -30.15
N TYR A 236 -20.02 -6.51 -28.85
CA TYR A 236 -18.66 -6.42 -28.33
C TYR A 236 -17.89 -7.73 -28.45
N GLN A 237 -18.56 -8.89 -28.36
CA GLN A 237 -17.94 -10.19 -28.62
C GLN A 237 -17.48 -10.32 -30.07
N GLU A 238 -18.29 -9.92 -31.05
CA GLU A 238 -17.92 -9.96 -32.46
C GLU A 238 -16.70 -9.07 -32.79
N LYS A 239 -16.50 -8.00 -32.02
CA LYS A 239 -15.37 -7.08 -32.15
C LYS A 239 -14.15 -7.49 -31.32
N TYR A 240 -14.31 -8.43 -30.40
CA TYR A 240 -13.26 -8.82 -29.47
C TYR A 240 -12.36 -9.87 -30.11
N THR A 241 -11.15 -9.45 -30.48
CA THR A 241 -10.06 -10.38 -30.76
C THR A 241 -9.39 -10.72 -29.43
N PRO A 242 -9.35 -12.00 -29.00
CA PRO A 242 -8.59 -12.36 -27.82
C PRO A 242 -7.12 -11.97 -28.04
N PRO A 243 -6.41 -11.42 -27.03
CA PRO A 243 -4.98 -11.25 -27.12
C PRO A 243 -4.33 -12.64 -27.24
N ASP A 244 -3.62 -12.89 -28.35
CA ASP A 244 -2.83 -14.11 -28.56
C ASP A 244 -1.98 -14.40 -27.32
N GLY A 245 -2.28 -15.49 -26.62
CA GLY A 245 -1.61 -15.82 -25.37
C GLY A 245 -2.21 -16.94 -24.53
N SER A 246 -2.70 -18.03 -25.14
CA SER A 246 -2.90 -19.29 -24.40
C SER A 246 -2.86 -20.58 -25.24
N ASP A 247 -2.20 -20.58 -26.41
CA ASP A 247 -1.99 -21.82 -27.19
C ASP A 247 -0.73 -22.63 -26.80
N ASP A 248 0.04 -22.20 -25.78
CA ASP A 248 1.26 -22.89 -25.33
C ASP A 248 1.05 -23.98 -24.26
N LYS A 249 -0.17 -24.49 -24.10
CA LYS A 249 -0.43 -25.63 -23.19
C LYS A 249 -0.59 -26.98 -23.87
N MET A 250 -0.56 -27.08 -25.20
CA MET A 250 -0.68 -28.37 -25.92
C MET A 250 0.61 -28.88 -26.59
N SER A 251 1.73 -28.15 -26.48
CA SER A 251 3.00 -28.52 -27.13
C SER A 251 4.07 -29.08 -26.17
N ASN A 252 3.89 -28.99 -24.84
CA ASN A 252 4.91 -29.41 -23.86
C ASN A 252 4.77 -30.84 -23.32
N GLU A 253 3.66 -31.55 -23.57
CA GLU A 253 3.53 -32.96 -23.12
C GLU A 253 4.24 -33.96 -24.04
N LYS A 254 4.52 -33.61 -25.31
CA LYS A 254 5.18 -34.54 -26.25
C LYS A 254 6.70 -34.61 -26.11
N ASN A 255 7.33 -33.72 -25.34
CA ASN A 255 8.80 -33.67 -25.22
C ASN A 255 9.37 -34.45 -24.02
N LEU A 256 8.53 -34.92 -23.08
CA LEU A 256 9.00 -35.75 -21.97
C LEU A 256 9.02 -37.27 -22.27
N ASP A 257 8.20 -37.74 -23.21
CA ASP A 257 8.14 -39.17 -23.57
C ASP A 257 9.26 -39.63 -24.53
N SER A 258 10.15 -38.72 -24.98
CA SER A 258 11.28 -39.05 -25.87
C SER A 258 12.63 -39.16 -25.14
N LEU A 259 12.64 -39.15 -23.81
CA LEU A 259 13.85 -39.15 -22.98
C LEU A 259 13.85 -40.18 -21.84
N LEU A 260 13.02 -41.23 -21.95
CA LEU A 260 13.13 -42.46 -21.14
C LEU A 260 13.55 -43.65 -22.02
#